data_AF-A0A4S4HCG0-F1
#
_entry.id   AF-A0A4S4HCG0-F1
#
_cell.length_a   1.000
_cell.length_b   1.000
_cell.length_c   1.000
_cell.angle_alpha   90.00
_cell.angle_beta   90.00
_cell.angle_gamma   90.00
#
_symmetry.space_group_name_H-M   'P 1'
#
loop_
_entity.id
_entity.type
_entity.pdbx_description
1 polymer ?
#
loop_
_entity_poly.entity_id
_entity_poly.type
_entity_poly.pdbx_seq_one_letter_code
_entity_poly.pdbx_strand_id
1 'polypeptide(L)'
;MKIFLSLLFVIATIATVVLLITSLVFRFKKSSKTKKFLKLTGIAFVLTIISLVGINMSMTPEEKQEIQDKQKADAKLRNDEAQKAKEQKSAEEKLKTEEKQKAKEQKDAEEKLKAEEKKLAEEQKKTEEKQKEFISYAQNIRVGNFIKDVKLNNKEAEITFYDSFTSYKSTKPDSNVTEEQYKQYFSTGDAIEKMFVSEPARLLRQFPDLNTVKMTLPFDGKTYTTSLDRNSLNTYLGFKIEDLKVEDKSWVKKFNDPYVYDKTKRKAFFNKFITVQ
;
A
#
# COMPACT_ATOMS: atom_id res chain seq x y z
N MET A 1 -7.07 19.74 84.36
CA MET A 1 -7.96 18.66 84.83
C MET A 1 -8.57 17.84 83.70
N LYS A 2 -9.19 18.46 82.67
CA LYS A 2 -9.83 17.75 81.53
C LYS A 2 -8.88 16.88 80.67
N ILE A 3 -7.67 17.36 80.37
CA ILE A 3 -6.69 16.63 79.56
C ILE A 3 -6.16 15.37 80.28
N PHE A 4 -5.93 15.47 81.59
CA PHE A 4 -5.51 14.36 82.43
C PHE A 4 -6.59 13.26 82.51
N LEU A 5 -7.86 13.66 82.65
CA LEU A 5 -9.00 12.74 82.62
C LEU A 5 -9.18 12.05 81.26
N SER A 6 -8.95 12.76 80.16
CA SER A 6 -9.00 12.20 78.80
C SER A 6 -7.89 11.16 78.57
N LEU A 7 -6.66 11.45 78.98
CA LEU A 7 -5.54 10.51 78.88
C LEU A 7 -5.81 9.24 79.70
N LEU A 8 -6.37 9.39 80.91
CA LEU A 8 -6.72 8.27 81.78
C LEU A 8 -7.84 7.39 81.17
N PHE A 9 -8.77 7.99 80.42
CA PHE A 9 -9.81 7.27 79.69
C PHE A 9 -9.25 6.46 78.51
N VAL A 10 -8.30 7.02 77.75
CA VAL A 10 -7.64 6.30 76.64
C VAL A 10 -6.82 5.11 77.17
N ILE A 11 -6.15 5.26 78.31
CA ILE A 11 -5.41 4.15 78.93
C ILE A 11 -6.38 3.05 79.39
N ALA A 12 -7.55 3.42 79.93
CA ALA A 12 -8.57 2.45 80.35
C ALA A 12 -9.20 1.68 79.18
N THR A 13 -9.43 2.32 78.03
CA THR A 13 -9.94 1.65 76.82
C THR A 13 -8.91 0.71 76.21
N ILE A 14 -7.63 1.08 76.19
CA ILE A 14 -6.55 0.18 75.75
C ILE A 14 -6.44 -1.04 76.68
N ALA A 15 -6.48 -0.84 77.99
CA ALA A 15 -6.41 -1.93 78.96
C ALA A 15 -7.59 -2.93 78.83
N THR A 16 -8.80 -2.43 78.58
CA THR A 16 -9.99 -3.29 78.38
C THR A 16 -9.92 -4.10 77.09
N VAL A 17 -9.40 -3.52 76.00
CA VAL A 17 -9.17 -4.26 74.74
C VAL A 17 -8.14 -5.38 74.93
N VAL A 18 -7.04 -5.11 75.64
CA VAL A 18 -6.02 -6.13 75.94
C VAL A 18 -6.61 -7.27 76.78
N LEU A 19 -7.45 -6.96 77.78
CA LEU A 19 -8.15 -7.96 78.60
C LEU A 19 -9.18 -8.78 77.80
N LEU A 20 -9.86 -8.17 76.83
CA LEU A 20 -10.76 -8.87 75.91
C LEU A 20 -10.00 -9.86 75.01
N ILE A 21 -8.86 -9.45 74.46
CA ILE A 21 -8.02 -10.30 73.61
C ILE A 21 -7.45 -11.46 74.43
N THR A 22 -6.91 -11.21 75.63
CA THR A 22 -6.41 -12.29 76.49
C THR A 22 -7.51 -13.26 76.93
N SER A 23 -8.71 -12.77 77.23
CA SER A 23 -9.88 -13.60 77.54
C SER A 23 -10.28 -14.50 76.35
N LEU A 24 -10.24 -13.95 75.11
CA LEU A 24 -10.52 -14.69 73.89
C LEU A 24 -9.48 -15.81 73.65
N VAL A 25 -8.19 -15.51 73.82
CA VAL A 25 -7.09 -16.50 73.69
C VAL A 25 -7.21 -17.60 74.75
N PHE A 26 -7.54 -17.26 76.00
CA PHE A 26 -7.77 -18.26 77.07
C PHE A 26 -9.02 -19.12 76.86
N ARG A 27 -9.97 -18.68 76.03
CA ARG A 27 -11.16 -19.46 75.63
C ARG A 27 -10.80 -20.62 74.70
N PHE A 28 -9.82 -20.42 73.80
CA PHE A 28 -9.32 -21.46 72.90
C PHE A 28 -8.41 -22.50 73.58
N LYS A 29 -7.77 -22.15 74.71
CA LYS A 29 -6.86 -23.06 75.47
C LYS A 29 -7.58 -23.99 76.47
N LYS A 30 -8.92 -23.98 76.55
CA LYS A 30 -9.80 -24.84 77.38
C LYS A 30 -9.28 -25.12 78.81
N SER A 31 -8.86 -24.07 79.53
CA SER A 31 -8.39 -24.18 80.93
C SER A 31 -9.52 -24.00 81.97
N SER A 32 -9.44 -24.67 83.12
CA SER A 32 -10.47 -24.62 84.17
C SER A 32 -10.67 -23.23 84.82
N LYS A 33 -9.75 -22.28 84.59
CA LYS A 33 -9.81 -20.91 85.14
C LYS A 33 -10.60 -19.92 84.25
N THR A 34 -10.98 -20.31 83.03
CA THR A 34 -11.64 -19.44 82.02
C THR A 34 -13.02 -18.90 82.47
N LYS A 35 -13.77 -19.64 83.31
CA LYS A 35 -15.10 -19.20 83.78
C LYS A 35 -15.05 -17.99 84.72
N LYS A 36 -13.95 -17.78 85.48
CA LYS A 36 -13.81 -16.64 86.40
C LYS A 36 -13.45 -15.35 85.64
N PHE A 37 -12.57 -15.45 84.64
CA PHE A 37 -12.18 -14.30 83.81
C PHE A 37 -13.33 -13.77 82.95
N LEU A 38 -14.15 -14.66 82.36
CA LEU A 38 -15.27 -14.25 81.50
C LEU A 38 -16.31 -13.38 82.24
N LYS A 39 -16.58 -13.65 83.52
CA LYS A 39 -17.50 -12.83 84.34
C LYS A 39 -16.95 -11.43 84.61
N LEU A 40 -15.65 -11.32 84.84
CA LEU A 40 -14.97 -10.05 85.14
C LEU A 40 -14.86 -9.17 83.88
N THR A 41 -14.59 -9.76 82.72
CA THR A 41 -14.58 -9.05 81.43
C THR A 41 -15.98 -8.60 81.00
N GLY A 42 -17.02 -9.40 81.30
CA GLY A 42 -18.42 -9.02 81.03
C GLY A 42 -18.86 -7.78 81.82
N ILE A 43 -18.49 -7.68 83.10
CA ILE A 43 -18.80 -6.49 83.93
C ILE A 43 -18.06 -5.25 83.41
N ALA A 44 -16.78 -5.39 83.03
CA ALA A 44 -16.02 -4.28 82.46
C ALA A 44 -16.62 -3.77 81.13
N PHE A 45 -17.12 -4.68 80.28
CA PHE A 45 -17.79 -4.35 79.02
C PHE A 45 -19.13 -3.62 79.24
N VAL A 46 -19.93 -4.06 80.21
CA VAL A 46 -21.17 -3.36 80.58
C VAL A 46 -20.88 -1.95 81.11
N LEU A 47 -19.82 -1.78 81.93
CA LEU A 47 -19.40 -0.45 82.39
C LEU A 47 -18.89 0.46 81.25
N THR A 48 -18.26 -0.09 80.21
CA THR A 48 -17.84 0.70 79.04
C THR A 48 -19.02 1.13 78.19
N ILE A 49 -20.01 0.25 77.98
CA ILE A 49 -21.27 0.58 77.31
C ILE A 49 -22.02 1.68 78.09
N ILE A 50 -22.10 1.59 79.42
CA ILE A 50 -22.72 2.62 80.27
C ILE A 50 -21.96 3.96 80.15
N SER A 51 -20.63 3.96 80.04
CA SER A 51 -19.85 5.20 79.79
C SER A 51 -20.06 5.78 78.39
N LEU A 52 -20.26 4.94 77.36
CA LEU A 52 -20.53 5.36 75.98
C LEU A 52 -21.94 5.96 75.86
N VAL A 53 -22.92 5.44 76.60
CA VAL A 53 -24.28 6.02 76.69
C VAL A 53 -24.24 7.40 77.38
N GLY A 54 -23.34 7.61 78.34
CA GLY A 54 -23.14 8.92 78.99
C GLY A 54 -22.58 10.02 78.06
N ILE A 55 -21.78 9.67 77.06
CA ILE A 55 -21.25 10.64 76.07
C ILE A 55 -22.36 11.11 75.12
N ASN A 56 -23.37 10.27 74.84
CA ASN A 56 -24.46 10.61 73.92
C ASN A 56 -25.52 11.56 74.52
N MET A 57 -25.48 11.78 75.84
CA MET A 57 -26.30 12.74 76.60
C MET A 57 -25.62 14.10 76.83
N SER A 58 -24.36 14.28 76.41
CA SER A 58 -23.57 15.50 76.69
C SER A 58 -23.29 16.39 75.47
N MET A 59 -23.64 15.94 74.26
CA MET A 59 -23.50 16.76 73.04
C MET A 59 -24.72 17.66 72.88
N THR A 60 -24.47 18.96 72.74
CA THR A 60 -25.50 19.94 72.39
C THR A 60 -26.08 19.64 71.00
N PRO A 61 -27.34 20.01 70.72
CA PRO A 61 -27.96 19.83 69.41
C PRO A 61 -27.12 20.37 68.25
N GLU A 62 -26.35 21.45 68.48
CA GLU A 62 -25.46 22.08 67.50
C GLU A 62 -24.29 21.18 67.06
N GLU A 63 -23.60 20.50 67.98
CA GLU A 63 -22.48 19.62 67.62
C GLU A 63 -22.95 18.39 66.82
N LYS A 64 -24.15 17.87 67.13
CA LYS A 64 -24.76 16.77 66.36
C LYS A 64 -25.15 17.20 64.96
N GLN A 65 -25.68 18.42 64.81
CA GLN A 65 -26.03 19.01 63.52
C GLN A 65 -24.77 19.20 62.65
N GLU A 66 -23.70 19.76 63.23
CA GLU A 66 -22.44 20.05 62.54
C GLU A 66 -21.74 18.76 62.03
N ILE A 67 -21.76 17.68 62.81
CA ILE A 67 -21.23 16.38 62.39
C ILE A 67 -22.08 15.78 61.26
N GLN A 68 -23.41 15.92 61.32
CA GLN A 68 -24.31 15.40 60.29
C GLN A 68 -24.18 16.18 58.97
N ASP A 69 -24.03 17.50 59.05
CA ASP A 69 -23.84 18.36 57.89
C ASP A 69 -22.46 18.15 57.26
N LYS A 70 -21.42 17.93 58.07
CA LYS A 70 -20.09 17.52 57.59
C LYS A 70 -20.11 16.16 56.88
N GLN A 71 -20.83 15.18 57.42
CA GLN A 71 -20.99 13.87 56.77
C GLN A 71 -21.78 13.96 55.45
N LYS A 72 -22.82 14.80 55.39
CA LYS A 72 -23.57 15.05 54.14
C LYS A 72 -22.73 15.79 53.11
N ALA A 73 -21.92 16.76 53.53
CA ALA A 73 -20.98 17.47 52.66
C ALA A 73 -19.90 16.53 52.09
N ASP A 74 -19.31 15.68 52.93
CA ASP A 74 -18.32 14.67 52.50
C ASP A 74 -18.93 13.62 51.57
N ALA A 75 -20.18 13.19 51.81
CA ALA A 75 -20.89 12.26 50.94
C ALA A 75 -21.22 12.89 49.58
N LYS A 76 -21.61 14.17 49.55
CA LYS A 76 -21.87 14.92 48.31
C LYS A 76 -20.58 15.12 47.51
N LEU A 77 -19.49 15.52 48.15
CA LEU A 77 -18.17 15.65 47.52
C LEU A 77 -17.72 14.33 46.89
N ARG A 78 -17.84 13.21 47.61
CA ARG A 78 -17.49 11.87 47.08
C ARG A 78 -18.33 11.46 45.88
N ASN A 79 -19.62 11.82 45.85
CA ASN A 79 -20.50 11.48 44.74
C ASN A 79 -20.20 12.33 43.50
N ASP A 80 -19.95 13.63 43.69
CA ASP A 80 -19.55 14.56 42.62
C ASP A 80 -18.18 14.15 42.02
N GLU A 81 -17.22 13.72 42.86
CA GLU A 81 -15.93 13.17 42.41
C GLU A 81 -16.11 11.84 41.65
N ALA A 82 -16.97 10.94 42.13
CA ALA A 82 -17.26 9.67 41.45
C ALA A 82 -17.93 9.89 40.09
N GLN A 83 -18.83 10.87 39.97
CA GLN A 83 -19.50 11.22 38.73
C GLN A 83 -18.53 11.84 37.72
N LYS A 84 -17.67 12.78 38.14
CA LYS A 84 -16.61 13.35 37.30
C LYS A 84 -15.61 12.30 36.82
N ALA A 85 -15.22 11.35 37.68
CA ALA A 85 -14.33 10.26 37.29
C ALA A 85 -14.97 9.31 36.26
N LYS A 86 -16.30 9.12 36.32
CA LYS A 86 -17.05 8.27 35.39
C LYS A 86 -17.22 8.95 34.02
N GLU A 87 -17.48 10.27 34.00
CA GLU A 87 -17.49 11.07 32.77
C GLU A 87 -16.11 11.14 32.11
N GLN A 88 -15.05 11.36 32.88
CA GLN A 88 -13.68 11.35 32.35
C GLN A 88 -13.31 9.99 31.74
N LYS A 89 -13.63 8.86 32.41
CA LYS A 89 -13.39 7.52 31.85
C LYS A 89 -14.19 7.28 30.57
N SER A 90 -15.45 7.71 30.51
CA SER A 90 -16.28 7.54 29.31
C SER A 90 -15.78 8.41 28.14
N ALA A 91 -15.32 9.63 28.41
CA ALA A 91 -14.71 10.50 27.41
C ALA A 91 -13.37 9.94 26.90
N GLU A 92 -12.53 9.43 27.78
CA GLU A 92 -11.24 8.82 27.42
C GLU A 92 -11.42 7.52 26.60
N GLU A 93 -12.43 6.72 26.91
CA GLU A 93 -12.76 5.50 26.17
C GLU A 93 -13.31 5.81 24.76
N LYS A 94 -14.15 6.85 24.62
CA LYS A 94 -14.61 7.33 23.31
C LYS A 94 -13.45 7.87 22.46
N LEU A 95 -12.57 8.69 23.05
CA LEU A 95 -11.39 9.21 22.35
C LEU A 95 -10.45 8.09 21.89
N LYS A 96 -10.18 7.10 22.76
CA LYS A 96 -9.37 5.93 22.39
C LYS A 96 -10.00 5.09 21.28
N THR A 97 -11.34 5.01 21.22
CA THR A 97 -12.05 4.26 20.19
C THR A 97 -12.02 4.99 18.84
N GLU A 98 -12.25 6.30 18.83
CA GLU A 98 -12.13 7.13 17.62
C GLU A 98 -10.70 7.18 17.08
N GLU A 99 -9.68 7.30 17.93
CA GLU A 99 -8.26 7.23 17.50
C GLU A 99 -7.95 5.87 16.86
N LYS A 100 -8.46 4.78 17.44
CA LYS A 100 -8.23 3.44 16.90
C LYS A 100 -8.94 3.21 15.55
N GLN A 101 -10.12 3.80 15.36
CA GLN A 101 -10.82 3.79 14.07
C GLN A 101 -10.09 4.63 13.01
N LYS A 102 -9.70 5.87 13.34
CA LYS A 102 -8.94 6.74 12.43
C LYS A 102 -7.59 6.14 12.05
N ALA A 103 -6.88 5.52 13.00
CA ALA A 103 -5.62 4.82 12.72
C ALA A 103 -5.81 3.61 11.81
N LYS A 104 -6.94 2.89 11.92
CA LYS A 104 -7.25 1.76 11.05
C LYS A 104 -7.62 2.23 9.63
N GLU A 105 -8.45 3.26 9.50
CA GLU A 105 -8.79 3.86 8.19
C GLU A 105 -7.56 4.44 7.47
N GLN A 106 -6.66 5.11 8.19
CA GLN A 106 -5.40 5.61 7.62
C GLN A 106 -4.51 4.46 7.14
N LYS A 107 -4.43 3.37 7.90
CA LYS A 107 -3.62 2.21 7.53
C LYS A 107 -4.18 1.47 6.31
N ASP A 108 -5.51 1.31 6.25
CA ASP A 108 -6.19 0.68 5.11
C ASP A 108 -6.07 1.56 3.84
N ALA A 109 -6.14 2.89 3.98
CA ALA A 109 -5.92 3.84 2.88
C ALA A 109 -4.46 3.84 2.39
N GLU A 110 -3.49 3.82 3.31
CA GLU A 110 -2.06 3.74 2.98
C GLU A 110 -1.71 2.41 2.29
N GLU A 111 -2.29 1.30 2.72
CA GLU A 111 -2.10 -0.01 2.10
C GLU A 111 -2.71 -0.07 0.70
N LYS A 112 -3.87 0.56 0.49
CA LYS A 112 -4.50 0.68 -0.82
C LYS A 112 -3.68 1.55 -1.79
N LEU A 113 -3.15 2.68 -1.32
CA LEU A 113 -2.26 3.54 -2.11
C LEU A 113 -0.96 2.82 -2.49
N LYS A 114 -0.32 2.12 -1.54
CA LYS A 114 0.88 1.31 -1.82
C LYS A 114 0.61 0.18 -2.81
N ALA A 115 -0.56 -0.45 -2.75
CA ALA A 115 -0.95 -1.48 -3.71
C ALA A 115 -1.18 -0.91 -5.12
N GLU A 116 -1.76 0.29 -5.23
CA GLU A 116 -1.99 0.99 -6.50
C GLU A 116 -0.68 1.49 -7.12
N GLU A 117 0.21 2.11 -6.32
CA GLU A 117 1.55 2.50 -6.75
C GLU A 117 2.38 1.30 -7.22
N LYS A 118 2.31 0.17 -6.50
CA LYS A 118 3.01 -1.05 -6.89
C LYS A 118 2.51 -1.61 -8.22
N LYS A 119 1.19 -1.58 -8.46
CA LYS A 119 0.62 -1.98 -9.76
C LYS A 119 1.06 -1.06 -10.89
N LEU A 120 1.06 0.26 -10.65
CA LEU A 120 1.49 1.23 -11.64
C LEU A 120 2.99 1.06 -11.98
N ALA A 121 3.83 0.83 -10.97
CA ALA A 121 5.26 0.58 -11.16
C ALA A 121 5.52 -0.74 -11.91
N GLU A 122 4.77 -1.80 -11.63
CA GLU A 122 4.88 -3.08 -12.32
C GLU A 122 4.41 -2.97 -13.79
N GLU A 123 3.36 -2.20 -14.06
CA GLU A 123 2.88 -1.92 -15.42
C GLU A 123 3.86 -1.05 -16.22
N GLN A 124 4.45 -0.03 -15.59
CA GLN A 124 5.53 0.78 -16.17
C GLN A 124 6.73 -0.08 -16.51
N LYS A 125 7.20 -0.90 -15.57
CA LYS A 125 8.34 -1.81 -15.79
C LYS A 125 8.07 -2.78 -16.94
N LYS A 126 6.88 -3.37 -17.00
CA LYS A 126 6.48 -4.27 -18.10
C LYS A 126 6.43 -3.55 -19.45
N THR A 127 6.02 -2.28 -19.47
CA THR A 127 6.00 -1.46 -20.68
C THR A 127 7.43 -1.13 -21.14
N GLU A 128 8.32 -0.77 -20.22
CA GLU A 128 9.74 -0.54 -20.53
C GLU A 128 10.45 -1.80 -21.05
N GLU A 129 10.18 -2.97 -20.45
CA GLU A 129 10.73 -4.24 -20.90
C GLU A 129 10.28 -4.58 -22.33
N LYS A 130 8.97 -4.42 -22.63
CA LYS A 130 8.44 -4.59 -24.00
C LYS A 130 9.04 -3.60 -24.99
N GLN A 131 9.26 -2.36 -24.57
CA GLN A 131 9.89 -1.34 -25.42
C GLN A 131 11.34 -1.73 -25.74
N LYS A 132 12.11 -2.18 -24.74
CA LYS A 132 13.50 -2.66 -24.95
C LYS A 132 13.55 -3.87 -25.87
N GLU A 133 12.64 -4.83 -25.68
CA GLU A 133 12.52 -6.00 -26.55
C GLU A 133 12.21 -5.60 -28.01
N PHE A 134 11.23 -4.71 -28.20
CA PHE A 134 10.87 -4.21 -29.52
C PHE A 134 12.04 -3.49 -30.21
N ILE A 135 12.69 -2.56 -29.51
CA ILE A 135 13.85 -1.82 -30.04
C ILE A 135 14.97 -2.78 -30.40
N SER A 136 15.29 -3.73 -29.52
CA SER A 136 16.32 -4.73 -29.79
C SER A 136 15.99 -5.56 -31.02
N TYR A 137 14.74 -6.02 -31.17
CA TYR A 137 14.32 -6.76 -32.36
C TYR A 137 14.40 -5.91 -33.62
N ALA A 138 13.86 -4.68 -33.59
CA ALA A 138 13.85 -3.77 -34.72
C ALA A 138 15.26 -3.42 -35.21
N GLN A 139 16.23 -3.27 -34.29
CA GLN A 139 17.63 -3.02 -34.64
C GLN A 139 18.33 -4.23 -35.27
N ASN A 140 17.83 -5.44 -35.04
CA ASN A 140 18.39 -6.69 -35.58
C ASN A 140 17.74 -7.16 -36.89
N ILE A 141 16.75 -6.43 -37.43
CA ILE A 141 16.21 -6.73 -38.77
C ILE A 141 17.25 -6.38 -39.84
N ARG A 142 17.04 -6.85 -41.08
CA ARG A 142 18.02 -6.72 -42.19
C ARG A 142 18.50 -5.28 -42.43
N VAL A 143 17.65 -4.31 -42.17
CA VAL A 143 17.91 -2.87 -42.37
C VAL A 143 18.11 -2.11 -41.04
N GLY A 144 18.15 -2.83 -39.92
CA GLY A 144 18.17 -2.27 -38.57
C GLY A 144 19.39 -1.38 -38.28
N ASN A 145 20.52 -1.68 -38.92
CA ASN A 145 21.74 -0.87 -38.82
C ASN A 145 21.54 0.60 -39.25
N PHE A 146 20.62 0.86 -40.19
CA PHE A 146 20.33 2.17 -40.75
C PHE A 146 19.16 2.89 -40.09
N ILE A 147 18.59 2.30 -39.04
CA ILE A 147 17.56 2.95 -38.23
C ILE A 147 18.23 4.08 -37.43
N LYS A 148 17.66 5.28 -37.55
CA LYS A 148 18.00 6.48 -36.78
C LYS A 148 17.26 6.49 -35.44
N ASP A 149 15.97 6.16 -35.46
CA ASP A 149 15.13 6.23 -34.27
C ASP A 149 14.02 5.18 -34.30
N VAL A 150 13.65 4.69 -33.12
CA VAL A 150 12.54 3.75 -32.90
C VAL A 150 11.72 4.24 -31.72
N LYS A 151 10.44 4.53 -31.96
CA LYS A 151 9.48 4.88 -30.91
C LYS A 151 8.40 3.82 -30.84
N LEU A 152 8.01 3.47 -29.62
CA LEU A 152 6.88 2.59 -29.35
C LEU A 152 5.89 3.35 -28.48
N ASN A 153 4.74 3.70 -29.06
CA ASN A 153 3.68 4.43 -28.39
C ASN A 153 2.46 3.51 -28.27
N ASN A 154 2.29 2.89 -27.10
CA ASN A 154 1.23 1.92 -26.81
C ASN A 154 1.21 0.73 -27.80
N LYS A 155 0.47 0.87 -28.90
CA LYS A 155 0.25 -0.15 -29.94
C LYS A 155 0.73 0.32 -31.31
N GLU A 156 1.50 1.39 -31.37
CA GLU A 156 2.08 1.90 -32.61
C GLU A 156 3.59 1.97 -32.51
N ALA A 157 4.27 1.53 -33.55
CA ALA A 157 5.71 1.65 -33.68
C ALA A 157 6.02 2.65 -34.79
N GLU A 158 7.01 3.50 -34.55
CA GLU A 158 7.53 4.44 -35.53
C GLU A 158 9.02 4.20 -35.70
N ILE A 159 9.43 3.92 -36.93
CA ILE A 159 10.82 3.66 -37.29
C ILE A 159 11.25 4.70 -38.31
N THR A 160 12.26 5.49 -37.96
CA THR A 160 12.85 6.47 -38.87
C THR A 160 14.25 6.03 -39.26
N PHE A 161 14.55 6.03 -40.55
CA PHE A 161 15.88 5.74 -41.08
C PHE A 161 16.70 7.03 -41.23
N TYR A 162 18.02 6.90 -41.29
CA TYR A 162 18.88 8.04 -41.65
C TYR A 162 18.57 8.50 -43.08
N ASP A 163 18.62 9.81 -43.30
CA ASP A 163 18.36 10.45 -44.60
C ASP A 163 19.53 10.34 -45.59
N SER A 164 20.73 10.11 -45.07
CA SER A 164 21.98 10.18 -45.82
C SER A 164 23.09 9.41 -45.11
N PHE A 165 24.09 9.00 -45.89
CA PHE A 165 25.30 8.40 -45.35
C PHE A 165 26.02 9.33 -44.36
N THR A 166 26.02 10.64 -44.62
CA THR A 166 26.60 11.66 -43.74
C THR A 166 25.92 11.68 -42.37
N SER A 167 24.59 11.66 -42.34
CA SER A 167 23.79 11.61 -41.10
C SER A 167 23.97 10.30 -40.33
N TYR A 168 24.10 9.19 -41.07
CA TYR A 168 24.44 7.89 -40.48
C TYR A 168 25.84 7.89 -39.84
N LYS A 169 26.88 8.36 -40.55
CA LYS A 169 28.27 8.37 -40.04
C LYS A 169 28.50 9.38 -38.93
N SER A 170 27.80 10.50 -38.91
CA SER A 170 27.91 11.46 -37.81
C SER A 170 27.44 10.87 -36.47
N THR A 171 26.47 9.95 -36.51
CA THR A 171 25.98 9.25 -35.31
C THR A 171 26.73 7.96 -35.03
N LYS A 172 27.26 7.28 -36.06
CA LYS A 172 28.01 6.03 -35.96
C LYS A 172 29.40 6.16 -36.59
N PRO A 173 30.30 6.97 -36.01
CA PRO A 173 31.61 7.26 -36.59
C PRO A 173 32.48 5.99 -36.72
N ASP A 174 32.35 5.05 -35.80
CA ASP A 174 33.14 3.81 -35.79
C ASP A 174 32.60 2.71 -36.74
N SER A 175 31.48 2.97 -37.43
CA SER A 175 30.93 1.99 -38.38
C SER A 175 31.85 1.80 -39.59
N ASN A 176 32.11 0.54 -39.94
CA ASN A 176 32.84 0.15 -41.14
C ASN A 176 32.01 0.24 -42.43
N VAL A 177 30.73 0.64 -42.34
CA VAL A 177 29.90 0.81 -43.54
C VAL A 177 30.42 1.96 -44.38
N THR A 178 30.73 1.70 -45.65
CA THR A 178 31.14 2.73 -46.62
C THR A 178 29.92 3.43 -47.23
N GLU A 179 30.15 4.55 -47.91
CA GLU A 179 29.09 5.27 -48.62
C GLU A 179 28.46 4.41 -49.72
N GLU A 180 29.29 3.66 -50.45
CA GLU A 180 28.86 2.72 -51.48
C GLU A 180 27.98 1.63 -50.89
N GLN A 181 28.38 1.05 -49.75
CA GLN A 181 27.58 0.03 -49.07
C GLN A 181 26.25 0.62 -48.59
N TYR A 182 26.25 1.80 -47.97
CA TYR A 182 25.04 2.49 -47.53
C TYR A 182 24.09 2.72 -48.71
N LYS A 183 24.60 3.30 -49.81
CA LYS A 183 23.82 3.50 -51.02
C LYS A 183 23.35 2.18 -51.57
N GLN A 184 24.21 1.15 -51.64
CA GLN A 184 23.86 -0.16 -52.19
C GLN A 184 22.66 -0.80 -51.47
N TYR A 185 22.55 -0.63 -50.14
CA TYR A 185 21.39 -1.13 -49.39
C TYR A 185 20.05 -0.54 -49.86
N PHE A 186 20.05 0.71 -50.30
CA PHE A 186 18.85 1.43 -50.75
C PHE A 186 18.85 1.72 -52.26
N SER A 187 19.91 1.30 -52.97
CA SER A 187 20.27 1.74 -54.33
C SER A 187 19.28 1.34 -55.42
N THR A 188 18.37 0.42 -55.11
CA THR A 188 17.37 -0.05 -56.08
C THR A 188 15.98 0.13 -55.49
N GLY A 189 15.04 0.58 -56.34
CA GLY A 189 13.63 0.58 -55.98
C GLY A 189 13.16 -0.79 -55.51
N ASP A 190 13.72 -1.88 -56.07
CA ASP A 190 13.45 -3.26 -55.64
C ASP A 190 13.85 -3.53 -54.18
N ALA A 191 14.98 -3.01 -53.71
CA ALA A 191 15.41 -3.15 -52.32
C ALA A 191 14.53 -2.35 -51.36
N ILE A 192 14.19 -1.10 -51.71
CA ILE A 192 13.28 -0.26 -50.93
C ILE A 192 11.89 -0.90 -50.87
N GLU A 193 11.36 -1.36 -52.01
CA GLU A 193 10.09 -2.09 -52.06
C GLU A 193 10.11 -3.30 -51.12
N LYS A 194 11.15 -4.15 -51.21
CA LYS A 194 11.26 -5.34 -50.34
C LYS A 194 11.29 -4.97 -48.87
N MET A 195 12.01 -3.91 -48.52
CA MET A 195 12.09 -3.41 -47.15
C MET A 195 10.71 -2.97 -46.65
N PHE A 196 10.01 -2.11 -47.41
CA PHE A 196 8.72 -1.57 -47.01
C PHE A 196 7.57 -2.58 -47.05
N VAL A 197 7.69 -3.66 -47.83
CA VAL A 197 6.72 -4.76 -47.79
C VAL A 197 7.04 -5.76 -46.67
N SER A 198 8.30 -6.14 -46.49
CA SER A 198 8.68 -7.21 -45.55
C SER A 198 8.69 -6.78 -44.10
N GLU A 199 9.36 -5.65 -43.79
CA GLU A 199 9.70 -5.31 -42.42
C GLU A 199 8.50 -4.86 -41.57
N PRO A 200 7.57 -3.99 -42.04
CA PRO A 200 6.43 -3.62 -41.21
C PRO A 200 5.48 -4.81 -40.98
N ALA A 201 5.29 -5.67 -41.98
CA ALA A 201 4.52 -6.91 -41.82
C ALA A 201 5.19 -7.90 -40.85
N ARG A 202 6.53 -8.00 -40.88
CA ARG A 202 7.30 -8.85 -39.95
C ARG A 202 7.13 -8.37 -38.51
N LEU A 203 7.16 -7.06 -38.28
CA LEU A 203 6.96 -6.47 -36.96
C LEU A 203 5.53 -6.71 -36.45
N LEU A 204 4.51 -6.52 -37.30
CA LEU A 204 3.11 -6.82 -36.95
C LEU A 204 2.88 -8.31 -36.63
N ARG A 205 3.63 -9.22 -37.28
CA ARG A 205 3.61 -10.65 -36.97
C ARG A 205 4.28 -10.95 -35.62
N GLN A 206 5.46 -10.39 -35.39
CA GLN A 206 6.27 -10.69 -34.21
C GLN A 206 5.66 -10.12 -32.92
N PHE A 207 5.01 -8.96 -33.01
CA PHE A 207 4.49 -8.23 -31.86
C PHE A 207 2.95 -8.17 -31.92
N PRO A 208 2.23 -9.16 -31.35
CA PRO A 208 0.76 -9.22 -31.42
C PRO A 208 0.07 -8.03 -30.74
N ASP A 209 0.73 -7.34 -29.81
CA ASP A 209 0.19 -6.13 -29.17
C ASP A 209 0.22 -4.90 -30.09
N LEU A 210 0.98 -4.95 -31.18
CA LEU A 210 1.19 -3.83 -32.10
C LEU A 210 0.11 -3.76 -33.18
N ASN A 211 -0.65 -2.68 -33.26
CA ASN A 211 -1.66 -2.49 -34.31
C ASN A 211 -1.09 -1.86 -35.57
N THR A 212 -0.12 -0.95 -35.43
CA THR A 212 0.36 -0.13 -36.55
C THR A 212 1.89 -0.05 -36.55
N VAL A 213 2.49 -0.17 -37.73
CA VAL A 213 3.92 0.13 -37.95
C VAL A 213 4.03 1.28 -38.94
N LYS A 214 4.68 2.35 -38.48
CA LYS A 214 5.07 3.51 -39.29
C LYS A 214 6.55 3.40 -39.63
N MET A 215 6.89 3.58 -40.90
CA MET A 215 8.28 3.66 -41.34
C MET A 215 8.48 4.87 -42.24
N THR A 216 9.60 5.56 -42.06
CA THR A 216 9.99 6.73 -42.85
C THR A 216 11.44 6.60 -43.31
N LEU A 217 11.64 6.55 -44.62
CA LEU A 217 12.97 6.53 -45.27
C LEU A 217 13.07 7.70 -46.26
N PRO A 218 13.84 8.75 -45.93
CA PRO A 218 14.34 9.69 -46.93
C PRO A 218 15.51 9.03 -47.67
N PHE A 219 15.44 8.97 -49.00
CA PHE A 219 16.53 8.45 -49.82
C PHE A 219 16.48 9.03 -51.24
N ASP A 220 17.62 9.53 -51.72
CA ASP A 220 17.82 10.01 -53.10
C ASP A 220 16.76 11.03 -53.56
N GLY A 221 16.52 12.05 -52.72
CA GLY A 221 15.56 13.13 -52.99
C GLY A 221 14.08 12.73 -52.86
N LYS A 222 13.78 11.48 -52.49
CA LYS A 222 12.42 10.98 -52.24
C LYS A 222 12.21 10.64 -50.78
N THR A 223 10.98 10.71 -50.32
CA THR A 223 10.59 10.23 -48.99
C THR A 223 9.57 9.11 -49.12
N TYR A 224 9.98 7.93 -48.67
CA TYR A 224 9.14 6.73 -48.61
C TYR A 224 8.52 6.65 -47.22
N THR A 225 7.20 6.57 -47.15
CA THR A 225 6.47 6.46 -45.88
C THR A 225 5.43 5.35 -45.93
N THR A 226 5.21 4.70 -44.80
CA THR A 226 4.05 3.80 -44.61
C THR A 226 3.50 3.97 -43.21
N SER A 227 2.21 3.70 -43.06
CA SER A 227 1.52 3.53 -41.79
C SER A 227 0.68 2.27 -41.90
N LEU A 228 1.34 1.11 -41.80
CA LEU A 228 0.72 -0.19 -42.03
C LEU A 228 -0.05 -0.63 -40.79
N ASP A 229 -1.38 -0.59 -40.89
CA ASP A 229 -2.31 -1.11 -39.88
C ASP A 229 -2.55 -2.61 -40.09
N ARG A 230 -2.58 -3.37 -38.98
CA ARG A 230 -2.77 -4.83 -39.00
C ARG A 230 -4.10 -5.23 -39.63
N ASN A 231 -5.20 -4.55 -39.30
CA ASN A 231 -6.51 -4.95 -39.83
C ASN A 231 -6.56 -4.75 -41.34
N SER A 232 -5.98 -3.66 -41.82
CA SER A 232 -5.84 -3.34 -43.25
C SER A 232 -4.95 -4.37 -43.96
N LEU A 233 -3.82 -4.75 -43.35
CA LEU A 233 -2.94 -5.80 -43.85
C LEU A 233 -3.67 -7.15 -43.93
N ASN A 234 -4.28 -7.59 -42.84
CA ASN A 234 -4.97 -8.87 -42.76
C ASN A 234 -6.15 -8.95 -43.75
N THR A 235 -6.87 -7.84 -43.94
CA THR A 235 -7.94 -7.73 -44.95
C THR A 235 -7.38 -7.87 -46.36
N TYR A 236 -6.26 -7.21 -46.66
CA TYR A 236 -5.61 -7.30 -47.98
C TYR A 236 -5.05 -8.71 -48.27
N LEU A 237 -4.51 -9.37 -47.25
CA LEU A 237 -3.93 -10.71 -47.37
C LEU A 237 -5.00 -11.82 -47.41
N GLY A 238 -6.17 -11.59 -46.79
CA GLY A 238 -7.20 -12.61 -46.60
C GLY A 238 -6.86 -13.62 -45.49
N PHE A 239 -5.85 -13.34 -44.67
CA PHE A 239 -5.46 -14.13 -43.51
C PHE A 239 -4.76 -13.25 -42.47
N LYS A 240 -4.65 -13.75 -41.24
CA LYS A 240 -3.96 -13.04 -40.15
C LYS A 240 -2.45 -13.19 -40.26
N ILE A 241 -1.73 -12.07 -40.32
CA ILE A 241 -0.28 -12.09 -40.40
C ILE A 241 0.35 -12.69 -39.14
N GLU A 242 -0.27 -12.43 -37.98
CA GLU A 242 0.16 -12.91 -36.65
C GLU A 242 0.03 -14.43 -36.46
N ASP A 243 -0.76 -15.10 -37.29
CA ASP A 243 -0.87 -16.56 -37.27
C ASP A 243 0.32 -17.24 -37.98
N LEU A 244 1.14 -16.48 -38.73
CA LEU A 244 2.27 -17.03 -39.48
C LEU A 244 3.50 -17.26 -38.60
N LYS A 245 4.12 -18.43 -38.80
CA LYS A 245 5.30 -18.89 -38.07
C LYS A 245 6.47 -19.14 -39.02
N VAL A 246 7.69 -19.01 -38.49
CA VAL A 246 8.90 -19.30 -39.26
C VAL A 246 9.16 -20.80 -39.26
N GLU A 247 8.87 -21.45 -38.13
CA GLU A 247 9.14 -22.86 -37.84
C GLU A 247 8.38 -23.81 -38.76
N ASP A 248 7.11 -23.49 -39.06
CA ASP A 248 6.26 -24.27 -39.96
C ASP A 248 6.32 -23.79 -41.43
N LYS A 249 7.21 -22.81 -41.71
CA LYS A 249 7.39 -22.17 -43.02
C LYS A 249 6.17 -21.41 -43.54
N SER A 250 5.12 -21.20 -42.74
CA SER A 250 3.93 -20.47 -43.18
C SER A 250 4.23 -18.99 -43.47
N TRP A 251 5.12 -18.35 -42.69
CA TRP A 251 5.64 -17.00 -43.00
C TRP A 251 6.23 -16.93 -44.40
N VAL A 252 7.10 -17.90 -44.72
CA VAL A 252 7.82 -17.94 -45.99
C VAL A 252 6.84 -18.18 -47.14
N LYS A 253 6.05 -19.25 -47.05
CA LYS A 253 5.18 -19.70 -48.14
C LYS A 253 3.97 -18.81 -48.37
N LYS A 254 3.38 -18.22 -47.32
CA LYS A 254 2.14 -17.44 -47.43
C LYS A 254 2.39 -15.95 -47.61
N PHE A 255 3.47 -15.40 -47.05
CA PHE A 255 3.74 -13.96 -47.10
C PHE A 255 5.04 -13.62 -47.84
N ASN A 256 6.18 -14.14 -47.40
CA ASN A 256 7.48 -13.70 -47.91
C ASN A 256 7.65 -13.99 -49.41
N ASP A 257 7.48 -15.23 -49.85
CA ASP A 257 7.68 -15.57 -51.25
C ASP A 257 6.63 -14.86 -52.15
N PRO A 258 5.32 -14.87 -51.80
CA PRO A 258 4.31 -14.28 -52.68
C PRO A 258 4.25 -12.75 -52.65
N TYR A 259 4.70 -12.07 -51.58
CA TYR A 259 4.54 -10.61 -51.48
C TYR A 259 5.87 -9.86 -51.42
N VAL A 260 6.98 -10.50 -51.04
CA VAL A 260 8.31 -9.87 -51.01
C VAL A 260 9.13 -10.27 -52.24
N TYR A 261 9.12 -11.54 -52.65
CA TYR A 261 9.98 -12.01 -53.74
C TYR A 261 9.29 -11.98 -55.11
N ASP A 262 7.97 -12.21 -55.17
CA ASP A 262 7.19 -11.95 -56.39
C ASP A 262 7.12 -10.45 -56.68
N LYS A 263 7.70 -10.02 -57.81
CA LYS A 263 7.80 -8.60 -58.16
C LYS A 263 6.43 -7.94 -58.40
N THR A 264 5.49 -8.67 -58.99
CA THR A 264 4.18 -8.13 -59.35
C THR A 264 3.35 -7.85 -58.11
N LYS A 265 3.25 -8.84 -57.22
CA LYS A 265 2.53 -8.72 -55.95
C LYS A 265 3.23 -7.75 -55.00
N ARG A 266 4.56 -7.75 -54.95
CA ARG A 266 5.30 -6.75 -54.16
C ARG A 266 4.98 -5.33 -54.61
N LYS A 267 5.00 -5.07 -55.92
CA LYS A 267 4.67 -3.74 -56.45
C LYS A 267 3.22 -3.35 -56.17
N ALA A 268 2.29 -4.30 -56.28
CA ALA A 268 0.89 -4.06 -55.93
C ALA A 268 0.71 -3.73 -54.43
N PHE A 269 1.38 -4.46 -53.55
CA PHE A 269 1.41 -4.15 -52.11
C PHE A 269 2.02 -2.77 -51.87
N PHE A 270 3.19 -2.52 -52.46
CA PHE A 270 3.93 -1.27 -52.29
C PHE A 270 3.08 -0.07 -52.68
N ASN A 271 2.48 -0.09 -53.87
CA ASN A 271 1.60 0.99 -54.33
C ASN A 271 0.33 1.16 -53.48
N LYS A 272 -0.09 0.11 -52.77
CA LYS A 272 -1.29 0.16 -51.92
C LYS A 272 -1.02 0.79 -50.55
N PHE A 273 0.15 0.55 -49.97
CA PHE A 273 0.44 0.87 -48.57
C PHE A 273 1.59 1.86 -48.36
N ILE A 274 2.35 2.19 -49.41
CA ILE A 274 3.51 3.06 -49.33
C ILE A 274 3.23 4.33 -50.14
N THR A 275 3.52 5.46 -49.52
CA THR A 275 3.50 6.77 -50.16
C THR A 275 4.93 7.17 -50.49
N VAL A 276 5.14 7.62 -51.72
CA VAL A 276 6.42 8.19 -52.19
C VAL A 276 6.19 9.66 -52.51
N GLN A 277 6.92 10.53 -51.82
CA GLN A 277 6.92 11.99 -52.02
C GLN A 277 8.24 12.44 -52.64
#